data_AF-A0A3A9SQP2-F1
#
_entry.id   AF-A0A3A9SQP2-F1
#
_cell.length_a   1.000
_cell.length_b   1.000
_cell.length_c   1.000
_cell.angle_alpha   90.00
_cell.angle_beta   90.00
_cell.angle_gamma   90.00
#
_symmetry.space_group_name_H-M   'P 1'
#
loop_
_entity.id
_entity.type
_entity.pdbx_description
1 polymer ?
#
loop_
_entity_poly.entity_id
_entity_poly.type
_entity_poly.pdbx_seq_one_letter_code
_entity_poly.pdbx_strand_id
1 'polypeptide(L)'
;MLCLAVCYILVTWVGIGHTIFNVKVLHMKSMKEGPGMGEAYEKTKPWHPLYNIILFPVFGYIYMHSLANPTMTEALLTGCIWAVISIIVDLVGWVLIKHPWRLTFKQFYVEYQPWITLIYIAIFLGPVIGFLFVK
;
A
#
# COMPACT_ATOMS: atom_id res chain seq x y z
N MET A 1 -3.15 15.50 3.41
CA MET A 1 -4.18 14.42 3.33
C MET A 1 -4.55 14.04 1.91
N LEU A 2 -4.77 14.98 0.98
CA LEU A 2 -5.05 14.65 -0.43
C LEU A 2 -3.97 13.77 -1.07
N CYS A 3 -2.69 14.07 -0.86
CA CYS A 3 -1.58 13.26 -1.38
C CYS A 3 -1.64 11.79 -0.92
N LEU A 4 -1.91 11.55 0.37
CA LEU A 4 -2.12 10.21 0.90
C LEU A 4 -3.28 9.50 0.19
N ALA A 5 -4.44 10.15 0.09
CA ALA A 5 -5.63 9.56 -0.51
C ALA A 5 -5.40 9.18 -1.98
N VAL A 6 -4.82 10.08 -2.77
CA VAL A 6 -4.50 9.82 -4.18
C VAL A 6 -3.46 8.71 -4.30
N CYS A 7 -2.37 8.78 -3.54
CA CYS A 7 -1.32 7.76 -3.56
C CYS A 7 -1.86 6.37 -3.18
N TYR A 8 -2.66 6.29 -2.11
CA TYR A 8 -3.30 5.07 -1.64
C TYR A 8 -4.18 4.46 -2.74
N ILE A 9 -5.06 5.26 -3.36
CA ILE A 9 -5.91 4.82 -4.47
C ILE A 9 -5.05 4.27 -5.62
N LEU A 10 -3.98 4.97 -6.00
CA LEU A 10 -3.09 4.53 -7.09
C LEU A 10 -2.40 3.20 -6.78
N VAL A 11 -1.74 3.05 -5.62
CA VAL A 11 -1.07 1.79 -5.27
C VAL A 11 -2.06 0.62 -5.20
N THR A 12 -3.28 0.86 -4.71
CA THR A 12 -4.34 -0.14 -4.66
C THR A 12 -4.76 -0.56 -6.06
N TRP A 13 -5.01 0.39 -6.96
CA TRP A 13 -5.38 0.08 -8.35
C TRP A 13 -4.28 -0.65 -9.10
N VAL A 14 -3.01 -0.31 -8.87
CA VAL A 14 -1.88 -1.03 -9.46
C VAL A 14 -1.85 -2.49 -8.98
N GLY A 15 -2.02 -2.73 -7.68
CA GLY A 15 -2.07 -4.09 -7.12
C GLY A 15 -3.26 -4.92 -7.62
N ILE A 16 -4.46 -4.30 -7.66
CA ILE A 16 -5.67 -4.92 -8.22
C ILE A 16 -5.46 -5.23 -9.70
N GLY A 17 -4.97 -4.26 -10.48
CA GLY A 17 -4.71 -4.39 -11.90
C GLY A 17 -3.72 -5.50 -12.22
N HIS A 18 -2.62 -5.60 -11.47
CA HIS A 18 -1.65 -6.68 -11.61
C HIS A 18 -2.27 -8.04 -11.26
N THR A 19 -3.08 -8.13 -10.21
CA THR A 19 -3.78 -9.38 -9.88
C THR A 19 -4.77 -9.78 -10.98
N ILE A 20 -5.50 -8.82 -11.55
CA ILE A 20 -6.42 -9.07 -12.68
C ILE A 20 -5.64 -9.52 -13.92
N PHE A 21 -4.49 -8.91 -14.20
CA PHE A 21 -3.61 -9.32 -15.30
C PHE A 21 -3.16 -10.77 -15.12
N ASN A 22 -2.72 -11.15 -13.91
CA ASN A 22 -2.32 -12.53 -13.59
C ASN A 22 -3.46 -13.53 -13.83
N VAL A 23 -4.70 -13.17 -13.48
CA VAL A 23 -5.88 -14.03 -13.73
C VAL A 23 -6.24 -14.08 -15.22
N LYS A 24 -6.34 -12.94 -15.89
CA LYS A 24 -6.94 -12.84 -17.22
C LYS A 24 -5.97 -13.14 -18.36
N VAL A 25 -4.70 -12.80 -18.18
CA VAL A 25 -3.66 -12.92 -19.22
C VAL A 25 -2.77 -14.12 -18.94
N LEU A 26 -2.37 -14.33 -17.68
CA LEU A 26 -1.51 -15.47 -17.31
C LEU A 26 -2.32 -16.71 -16.88
N HIS A 27 -3.65 -16.63 -16.89
CA HIS A 27 -4.57 -17.73 -16.57
C HIS A 27 -4.34 -18.37 -15.19
N MET A 28 -3.79 -17.59 -14.24
CA MET A 28 -3.59 -18.04 -12.86
C MET A 28 -4.93 -18.10 -12.12
N LYS A 29 -5.04 -19.01 -11.15
CA LYS A 29 -6.28 -19.17 -10.38
C LYS A 29 -6.58 -17.96 -9.51
N SER A 30 -7.83 -17.48 -9.58
CA SER A 30 -8.33 -16.43 -8.71
C SER A 30 -8.64 -16.94 -7.29
N MET A 31 -8.96 -16.03 -6.36
CA MET A 31 -9.43 -16.39 -5.01
C MET A 31 -10.70 -17.25 -5.00
N LYS A 32 -11.50 -17.22 -6.08
CA LYS A 32 -12.71 -18.05 -6.18
C LYS A 32 -12.41 -19.48 -6.64
N GLU A 33 -11.27 -19.69 -7.29
CA GLU A 33 -10.94 -20.93 -8.01
C GLU A 33 -9.85 -21.75 -7.32
N GLY A 34 -9.23 -21.23 -6.26
CA GLY A 34 -8.12 -21.87 -5.56
C GLY A 34 -8.20 -21.71 -4.03
N PRO A 35 -7.45 -22.53 -3.28
CA PRO A 35 -7.36 -22.41 -1.83
C PRO A 35 -6.59 -21.14 -1.42
N GLY A 36 -6.81 -20.68 -0.19
CA GLY A 36 -6.06 -19.55 0.39
C GLY A 36 -6.43 -18.21 -0.24
N MET A 37 -5.43 -17.39 -0.57
CA MET A 37 -5.62 -16.08 -1.22
C MET A 37 -5.60 -16.17 -2.76
N GLY A 38 -5.62 -17.37 -3.34
CA GLY A 38 -5.56 -17.57 -4.79
C GLY A 38 -4.16 -17.36 -5.36
N GLU A 39 -3.81 -18.16 -6.37
CA GLU A 39 -2.48 -18.17 -6.98
C GLU A 39 -2.08 -16.81 -7.53
N ALA A 40 -3.00 -16.17 -8.27
CA ALA A 40 -2.75 -14.87 -8.88
C ALA A 40 -2.35 -13.82 -7.84
N TYR A 41 -3.07 -13.76 -6.72
CA TYR A 41 -2.79 -12.80 -5.65
C TYR A 41 -1.50 -13.13 -4.90
N GLU A 42 -1.27 -14.41 -4.60
CA GLU A 42 -0.03 -14.88 -3.96
C GLU A 42 1.21 -14.43 -4.75
N LYS A 43 1.14 -14.47 -6.08
CA LYS A 43 2.21 -14.00 -6.98
C LYS A 43 2.28 -12.46 -7.07
N THR A 44 1.19 -11.75 -6.85
CA THR A 44 1.16 -10.28 -6.80
C THR A 44 1.73 -9.73 -5.49
N LYS A 45 1.46 -10.36 -4.32
CA LYS A 45 1.84 -9.85 -2.98
C LYS A 45 3.27 -9.30 -2.87
N PRO A 46 4.33 -10.00 -3.37
CA PRO A 46 5.71 -9.52 -3.26
C PRO A 46 5.97 -8.19 -3.97
N TRP A 47 5.13 -7.82 -4.93
CA TRP A 47 5.27 -6.58 -5.69
C TRP A 47 4.63 -5.38 -5.02
N HIS A 48 3.68 -5.60 -4.09
CA HIS A 48 2.99 -4.51 -3.42
C HIS A 48 3.93 -3.54 -2.69
N PRO A 49 4.97 -4.01 -1.94
CA PRO A 49 5.95 -3.10 -1.37
C PRO A 49 6.68 -2.27 -2.41
N LEU A 50 7.01 -2.83 -3.59
CA LEU A 50 7.72 -2.10 -4.64
C LEU A 50 6.88 -0.92 -5.15
N TYR A 51 5.57 -1.13 -5.38
CA TYR A 51 4.68 -0.05 -5.80
C TYR A 51 4.62 1.07 -4.77
N ASN A 52 4.59 0.69 -3.49
CA ASN A 52 4.55 1.65 -2.39
C ASN A 52 5.89 2.40 -2.24
N ILE A 53 7.03 1.70 -2.34
CA ILE A 53 8.37 2.30 -2.29
C ILE A 53 8.59 3.30 -3.44
N ILE A 54 7.93 3.12 -4.58
CA ILE A 54 8.01 4.08 -5.69
C ILE A 54 7.05 5.25 -5.48
N LEU A 55 5.77 4.97 -5.24
CA LEU A 55 4.73 6.00 -5.22
C LEU A 55 4.75 6.85 -3.95
N PHE A 56 4.95 6.27 -2.77
CA PHE A 56 4.89 7.02 -1.52
C PHE A 56 5.99 8.06 -1.36
N PRO A 57 7.25 7.83 -1.79
CA PRO A 57 8.25 8.89 -1.84
C PRO A 57 7.92 10.02 -2.82
N VAL A 58 7.35 9.71 -3.99
CA VAL A 58 6.93 10.73 -4.97
C VAL A 58 5.83 11.62 -4.39
N PHE A 59 4.80 11.02 -3.80
CA PHE A 59 3.73 11.79 -3.15
C PHE A 59 4.17 12.46 -1.85
N GLY A 60 5.13 11.85 -1.14
CA GLY A 60 5.81 12.46 -0.01
C GLY A 60 6.55 13.73 -0.43
N TYR A 61 7.28 13.69 -1.55
CA TYR A 61 7.96 14.85 -2.11
C TYR A 61 6.97 15.96 -2.48
N ILE A 62 5.90 15.64 -3.22
CA ILE A 62 4.85 16.60 -3.60
C ILE A 62 4.25 17.25 -2.34
N TYR A 63 3.96 16.46 -1.32
CA TYR A 63 3.42 16.98 -0.06
C TYR A 63 4.42 17.90 0.66
N MET A 64 5.66 17.46 0.86
CA MET A 64 6.66 18.25 1.57
C MET A 64 7.04 19.54 0.82
N HIS A 65 7.06 19.50 -0.52
CA HIS A 65 7.30 20.67 -1.37
C HIS A 65 6.17 21.70 -1.31
N SER A 66 4.95 21.28 -0.96
CA SER A 66 3.81 22.19 -0.79
C SER A 66 3.82 22.94 0.54
N LEU A 67 4.66 22.54 1.50
CA LEU A 67 4.80 23.21 2.79
C LEU A 67 5.74 24.41 2.66
N ALA A 68 5.41 25.51 3.36
CA ALA A 68 6.20 26.74 3.29
C ALA A 68 7.62 26.57 3.89
N ASN A 69 7.74 25.83 5.00
CA ASN A 69 8.99 25.60 5.70
C ASN A 69 9.05 24.15 6.24
N PRO A 70 9.22 23.15 5.36
CA PRO A 70 9.20 21.76 5.78
C PRO A 70 10.35 21.44 6.73
N THR A 71 10.07 20.66 7.78
CA THR A 71 11.05 20.17 8.76
C THR A 71 11.10 18.64 8.81
N MET A 72 12.20 18.10 9.35
CA MET A 72 12.33 16.65 9.56
C MET A 72 11.27 16.12 10.53
N THR A 73 10.93 16.89 11.57
CA THR A 73 9.89 16.52 12.53
C THR A 73 8.53 16.41 11.84
N GLU A 74 8.17 17.36 10.98
CA GLU A 74 6.92 17.30 10.21
C GLU A 74 6.92 16.12 9.23
N ALA A 75 8.06 15.80 8.62
CA ALA A 75 8.21 14.64 7.75
C ALA A 75 7.89 13.33 8.51
N LEU A 76 8.50 13.15 9.68
CA LEU A 76 8.30 11.98 10.55
C LEU A 76 6.87 11.89 11.06
N LEU A 77 6.29 13.00 11.53
CA LEU A 77 4.90 13.04 12.00
C LEU A 77 3.91 12.74 10.86
N THR A 78 4.14 13.31 9.68
CA THR A 78 3.34 13.03 8.49
C THR A 78 3.42 11.55 8.11
N GLY A 79 4.62 10.97 8.10
CA GLY A 79 4.85 9.55 7.86
C GLY A 79 4.09 8.66 8.85
N CYS A 80 4.16 8.98 10.16
CA CYS A 80 3.39 8.29 11.19
C CYS A 80 1.88 8.35 10.94
N ILE A 81 1.35 9.55 10.66
CA ILE A 81 -0.08 9.76 10.39
C ILE A 81 -0.51 8.95 9.16
N TRP A 82 0.28 8.98 8.09
CA TRP A 82 -0.02 8.25 6.86
C TRP A 82 -0.04 6.74 7.07
N ALA A 83 0.94 6.21 7.80
CA ALA A 83 1.02 4.79 8.12
C ALA A 83 -0.17 4.35 8.99
N VAL A 84 -0.47 5.08 10.08
CA VAL A 84 -1.59 4.75 10.98
C VAL A 84 -2.93 4.77 10.24
N ILE A 85 -3.17 5.80 9.43
CA ILE A 85 -4.41 5.89 8.64
C ILE A 85 -4.49 4.74 7.65
N SER A 86 -3.40 4.40 6.96
CA SER A 86 -3.38 3.29 5.99
C SER A 86 -3.66 1.96 6.67
N ILE A 87 -3.09 1.70 7.86
CA ILE A 87 -3.37 0.50 8.65
C ILE A 87 -4.87 0.38 8.99
N ILE A 88 -5.50 1.48 9.40
CA ILE A 88 -6.93 1.50 9.72
C ILE A 88 -7.78 1.26 8.47
N VAL A 89 -7.45 1.95 7.37
CA VAL A 89 -8.16 1.79 6.09
C VAL A 89 -8.01 0.36 5.58
N ASP A 90 -6.83 -0.24 5.69
CA ASP A 90 -6.58 -1.60 5.27
C ASP A 90 -7.36 -2.63 6.10
N LEU A 91 -7.38 -2.46 7.43
CA LEU A 91 -8.20 -3.30 8.32
C LEU A 91 -9.68 -3.23 7.93
N VAL A 92 -10.22 -2.02 7.76
CA VAL A 92 -11.63 -1.83 7.44
C VAL A 92 -11.95 -2.36 6.05
N GLY A 93 -11.15 -1.96 5.06
CA GLY A 93 -11.35 -2.24 3.65
C GLY A 93 -11.17 -3.72 3.31
N TRP A 94 -10.06 -4.33 3.73
CA TRP A 94 -9.68 -5.68 3.29
C TRP A 94 -10.10 -6.78 4.24
N VAL A 95 -10.39 -6.48 5.51
CA VAL A 95 -10.67 -7.51 6.54
C VAL A 95 -12.10 -7.46 7.05
N LEU A 96 -12.61 -6.27 7.38
CA LEU A 96 -13.92 -6.11 8.01
C LEU A 96 -15.07 -6.05 7.00
N ILE A 97 -14.92 -5.28 5.92
CA ILE A 97 -15.97 -5.12 4.89
C ILE A 97 -16.07 -6.39 4.03
N LYS A 98 -17.30 -6.83 3.75
CA LYS A 98 -17.55 -7.98 2.86
C LYS A 98 -17.47 -7.54 1.41
N HIS A 99 -16.48 -8.06 0.70
CA HIS A 99 -16.34 -7.94 -0.77
C HIS A 99 -15.62 -9.17 -1.33
N PRO A 100 -15.58 -9.38 -2.66
CA PRO A 100 -15.03 -10.60 -3.27
C PRO A 100 -13.53 -10.87 -3.01
N TRP A 101 -12.80 -9.86 -2.54
CA TRP A 101 -11.37 -9.94 -2.22
C TRP A 101 -11.07 -9.78 -0.73
N ARG A 102 -12.08 -9.98 0.12
CA ARG A 102 -11.94 -9.88 1.57
C ARG A 102 -10.99 -10.97 2.07
N LEU A 103 -10.05 -10.58 2.92
CA LEU A 103 -9.11 -11.45 3.60
C LEU A 103 -9.54 -11.69 5.04
N THR A 104 -9.20 -12.86 5.58
CA THR A 104 -9.32 -13.11 7.02
C THR A 104 -8.20 -12.40 7.79
N PHE A 105 -8.37 -12.21 9.10
CA PHE A 105 -7.30 -11.68 9.96
C PHE A 105 -5.99 -12.47 9.83
N LYS A 106 -6.07 -13.80 9.77
CA LYS A 106 -4.89 -14.66 9.59
C LYS A 106 -4.22 -14.40 8.23
N GLN A 107 -5.01 -14.35 7.15
CA GLN A 107 -4.49 -14.09 5.81
C GLN A 107 -3.80 -12.73 5.72
N PHE A 108 -4.41 -11.69 6.29
CA PHE A 108 -3.89 -10.32 6.19
C PHE A 108 -2.70 -10.05 7.12
N TYR A 109 -2.74 -10.52 8.37
CA TYR A 109 -1.70 -10.17 9.36
C TYR A 109 -0.59 -11.20 9.53
N VAL A 110 -0.84 -12.47 9.14
CA VAL A 110 0.14 -13.56 9.27
C VAL A 110 0.65 -13.99 7.90
N GLU A 111 -0.24 -14.37 6.97
CA GLU A 111 0.15 -14.95 5.68
C GLU A 111 0.57 -13.90 4.63
N TYR A 112 0.25 -12.63 4.87
CA TYR A 112 0.75 -11.51 4.08
C TYR A 112 2.19 -11.14 4.47
N GLN A 113 2.67 -11.54 5.65
CA GLN A 113 4.04 -11.21 6.05
C GLN A 113 5.05 -11.85 5.08
N PRO A 114 6.18 -11.16 4.79
CA PRO A 114 6.62 -9.88 5.35
C PRO A 114 6.06 -8.64 4.61
N TRP A 115 5.29 -8.84 3.53
CA TRP A 115 5.00 -7.79 2.56
C TRP A 115 4.19 -6.64 3.14
N ILE A 116 3.21 -6.92 4.01
CA ILE A 116 2.38 -5.87 4.62
C ILE A 116 3.20 -4.94 5.52
N THR A 117 4.18 -5.50 6.25
CA THR A 117 5.11 -4.70 7.07
C THR A 117 5.97 -3.80 6.19
N LEU A 118 6.49 -4.31 5.07
CA LEU A 118 7.29 -3.52 4.13
C LEU A 118 6.47 -2.40 3.48
N ILE A 119 5.18 -2.63 3.21
CA ILE A 119 4.26 -1.59 2.74
C ILE A 119 4.15 -0.48 3.79
N TYR A 120 3.87 -0.79 5.05
CA TYR A 120 3.74 0.24 6.09
C TYR A 120 5.04 1.02 6.33
N ILE A 121 6.19 0.35 6.23
CA ILE A 121 7.50 1.01 6.28
C ILE A 121 7.65 1.99 5.10
N ALA A 122 7.29 1.56 3.88
CA ALA A 122 7.36 2.43 2.70
C ALA A 122 6.43 3.65 2.82
N ILE A 123 5.22 3.47 3.36
CA ILE A 123 4.28 4.55 3.62
C ILE A 123 4.85 5.55 4.63
N PHE A 124 5.40 5.05 5.74
CA PHE A 124 6.03 5.87 6.76
C PHE A 124 7.23 6.65 6.21
N LEU A 125 8.10 5.99 5.44
CA LEU A 125 9.29 6.60 4.87
C LEU A 125 8.99 7.54 3.70
N GLY A 126 7.82 7.46 3.08
CA GLY A 126 7.45 8.30 1.93
C GLY A 126 7.69 9.79 2.15
N PRO A 127 7.04 10.43 3.15
CA PRO A 127 7.27 11.84 3.47
C PRO A 127 8.71 12.15 3.91
N VAL A 128 9.38 11.22 4.60
CA VAL A 128 10.78 11.39 5.03
C VAL A 128 11.72 11.45 3.84
N ILE A 129 11.59 10.52 2.90
CA ILE A 129 12.36 10.51 1.66
C ILE A 129 12.01 11.75 0.82
N GLY A 130 10.72 12.09 0.72
CA GLY A 130 10.27 13.29 0.04
C GLY A 130 10.91 14.57 0.58
N PHE A 131 11.01 14.70 1.91
CA PHE A 131 11.70 15.81 2.56
C PHE A 131 13.18 15.92 2.18
N LEU A 132 13.88 14.79 2.07
CA LEU A 132 15.29 14.76 1.66
C LEU A 132 15.52 15.29 0.24
N PHE A 133 14.50 15.34 -0.60
CA PHE A 133 14.56 15.89 -1.97
C PHE A 133 14.07 17.35 -2.07
N VAL A 134 13.46 17.91 -1.02
CA VAL A 134 13.02 19.32 -0.99
C VAL A 134 14.09 20.23 -0.38
N LYS A 135 15.00 19.66 0.42
CA LYS A 135 16.24 20.32 0.85
C LYS A 135 17.28 20.34 -0.27
#